data_AF-A0A5D0UZQ3-F1
#
_entry.id   AF-A0A5D0UZQ3-F1
#
_cell.length_a   1.000
_cell.length_b   1.000
_cell.length_c   1.000
_cell.angle_alpha   90.00
_cell.angle_beta   90.00
_cell.angle_gamma   90.00
#
_symmetry.space_group_name_H-M   'P 1'
#
loop_
_entity.id
_entity.type
_entity.pdbx_description
1 polymer ?
#
loop_
_entity_poly.entity_id
_entity_poly.type
_entity_poly.pdbx_seq_one_letter_code
_entity_poly.pdbx_strand_id
1 'polypeptide(L)'
;MGEPDRPQILVLYTMLDRLAPSPVTKLHRAVALRYVAGPDAALAAVDELRQALGGYHLWHATRAELLRDLDRPDEAHEADRRALDLTANPAEQSLLRQRISWT
;
A
#
# COMPACT_ATOMS: atom_id res chain seq x y z
N MET A 1 -19.37 16.96 -7.53
CA MET A 1 -18.80 16.01 -6.56
C MET A 1 -17.42 15.64 -7.08
N GLY A 2 -16.38 16.38 -6.68
CA GLY A 2 -15.04 16.27 -7.27
C GLY A 2 -14.38 14.95 -6.89
N GLU A 3 -13.69 14.32 -7.84
CA GLU A 3 -12.82 13.18 -7.55
C GLU A 3 -11.87 13.52 -6.40
N PRO A 4 -11.56 12.58 -5.49
CA PRO A 4 -10.58 12.84 -4.45
C PRO A 4 -9.25 13.22 -5.11
N ASP A 5 -8.80 14.46 -4.85
CA ASP A 5 -7.54 15.00 -5.32
C ASP A 5 -6.38 14.17 -4.73
N ARG A 6 -5.94 13.18 -5.50
CA ARG A 6 -4.82 12.26 -5.23
C ARG A 6 -3.54 12.94 -4.70
N PRO A 7 -3.20 14.20 -5.07
CA PRO A 7 -2.05 14.91 -4.50
C PRO A 7 -2.17 15.19 -2.99
N GLN A 8 -3.37 15.36 -2.45
CA GLN A 8 -3.56 15.70 -1.03
C GLN A 8 -3.37 14.48 -0.13
N ILE A 9 -3.72 13.29 -0.61
CA ILE A 9 -3.47 12.01 0.07
C ILE A 9 -1.94 11.73 0.15
N LEU A 10 -1.20 12.03 -0.92
CA LEU A 10 0.27 11.95 -0.94
C LEU A 10 0.92 12.88 0.10
N VAL A 11 0.46 14.13 0.18
CA VAL A 11 0.97 15.11 1.14
C VAL A 11 0.71 14.64 2.58
N LEU A 12 -0.47 14.10 2.85
CA LEU A 12 -0.83 13.59 4.18
C LEU A 12 0.06 12.42 4.63
N TYR A 13 0.29 11.44 3.75
CA TYR A 13 1.17 10.31 4.06
C TYR A 13 2.65 10.69 4.12
N THR A 14 3.09 11.68 3.34
CA THR A 14 4.45 12.24 3.43
C THR A 14 4.67 12.97 4.76
N MET A 15 3.66 13.67 5.27
CA MET A 15 3.71 14.30 6.60
C MET A 15 3.74 13.23 7.70
N LEU A 16 2.93 12.17 7.58
CA LEU A 16 2.98 11.04 8.52
C LEU A 16 4.34 10.32 8.50
N ASP A 17 5.03 10.20 7.36
CA ASP A 17 6.35 9.52 7.28
C ASP A 17 7.40 10.27 8.10
N ARG A 18 7.26 11.60 8.19
CA ARG A 18 8.13 12.48 8.97
C ARG A 18 7.81 12.48 10.47
N LEU A 19 6.56 12.22 10.84
CA LEU A 19 6.09 12.26 12.23
C LEU A 19 6.16 10.90 12.94
N ALA A 20 5.92 9.81 12.21
CA ALA A 20 5.94 8.44 12.72
C ALA A 20 6.41 7.47 11.61
N PRO A 21 7.74 7.39 11.37
CA PRO A 21 8.29 6.55 10.31
C PRO A 21 7.96 5.08 10.59
N SER A 22 7.15 4.49 9.72
CA SER A 22 6.79 3.08 9.79
C SER A 22 6.87 2.45 8.40
N PRO A 23 7.08 1.13 8.28
CA PRO A 23 7.03 0.45 6.99
C PRO A 23 5.71 0.69 6.24
N VAL A 24 4.59 0.82 6.97
CA VAL A 24 3.27 1.13 6.40
C VAL A 24 3.23 2.56 5.84
N THR A 25 3.87 3.53 6.50
CA THR A 25 3.92 4.91 6.00
C THR A 25 4.76 5.02 4.73
N LYS A 26 5.86 4.25 4.64
CA LYS A 26 6.66 4.12 3.41
C LYS A 26 5.86 3.46 2.28
N LEU A 27 5.01 2.47 2.59
CA LEU A 27 4.12 1.85 1.61
C LEU A 27 3.14 2.88 1.03
N HIS A 28 2.50 3.69 1.86
CA HIS A 28 1.62 4.75 1.38
C HIS A 28 2.36 5.81 0.55
N ARG A 29 3.62 6.13 0.91
CA ARG A 29 4.47 7.01 0.09
C ARG A 29 4.74 6.41 -1.28
N ALA A 30 4.96 5.09 -1.37
CA ALA A 30 5.19 4.41 -2.65
C ALA A 30 3.93 4.42 -3.55
N VAL A 31 2.74 4.22 -2.97
CA VAL A 31 1.45 4.39 -3.70
C VAL A 31 1.36 5.78 -4.31
N ALA A 32 1.79 6.79 -3.57
CA ALA A 32 1.72 8.14 -4.03
C ALA A 32 2.83 8.51 -5.04
N LEU A 33 4.01 7.87 -4.93
CA LEU A 33 5.09 7.96 -5.91
C LEU A 33 4.66 7.49 -7.30
N ARG A 34 3.74 6.52 -7.37
CA ARG A 34 3.12 6.03 -8.62
C ARG A 34 2.61 7.18 -9.51
N TYR A 35 1.97 8.17 -8.90
CA TYR A 35 1.37 9.29 -9.60
C TYR A 35 2.36 10.38 -10.01
N VAL A 36 3.57 10.37 -9.43
CA VAL A 36 4.59 11.42 -9.64
C VAL A 36 5.73 10.94 -10.52
N ALA A 37 6.27 9.76 -10.22
CA ALA A 37 7.45 9.19 -10.89
C ALA A 37 7.11 7.94 -11.72
N GLY A 38 5.84 7.54 -11.75
CA GLY A 38 5.37 6.39 -12.51
C GLY A 38 5.42 5.07 -11.74
N PRO A 39 4.80 4.03 -12.32
CA PRO A 39 4.61 2.73 -11.66
C PRO A 39 5.91 1.95 -11.42
N ASP A 40 6.94 2.08 -12.28
CA ASP A 40 8.25 1.44 -12.06
C ASP A 40 8.93 1.90 -10.78
N ALA A 41 9.01 3.23 -10.58
CA ALA A 41 9.63 3.82 -9.40
C ALA A 41 8.85 3.47 -8.12
N ALA A 42 7.52 3.44 -8.22
CA ALA A 42 6.66 3.00 -7.14
C ALA A 42 6.88 1.52 -6.80
N LEU A 43 6.97 0.65 -7.80
CA LEU A 43 7.16 -0.78 -7.58
C LEU A 43 8.50 -1.08 -6.91
N ALA A 44 9.58 -0.42 -7.35
CA ALA A 44 10.89 -0.52 -6.70
C ALA A 44 10.82 -0.13 -5.21
N ALA A 45 10.15 0.98 -4.90
CA ALA A 45 9.97 1.43 -3.52
C ALA A 45 9.10 0.47 -2.68
N VAL A 46 8.10 -0.16 -3.30
CA VAL A 46 7.29 -1.22 -2.64
C VAL A 46 8.14 -2.47 -2.38
N ASP A 47 8.96 -2.89 -3.35
CA ASP A 47 9.78 -4.09 -3.24
C ASP A 47 10.86 -3.98 -2.15
N GLU A 48 11.39 -2.78 -1.89
CA GLU A 48 12.29 -2.52 -0.74
C GLU A 48 11.65 -2.85 0.62
N LEU A 49 10.32 -2.75 0.72
CA LEU A 49 9.58 -3.01 1.96
C LEU A 49 9.27 -4.49 2.20
N ARG A 50 9.63 -5.37 1.25
CA ARG A 50 9.30 -6.81 1.31
C ARG A 50 9.71 -7.48 2.62
N GLN A 51 10.88 -7.14 3.18
CA GLN A 51 11.33 -7.77 4.43
C GLN A 51 10.47 -7.37 5.63
N ALA A 52 9.97 -6.14 5.65
CA ALA A 52 9.18 -5.61 6.76
C ALA A 52 7.67 -5.89 6.61
N LEU A 53 7.18 -5.99 5.37
CA LEU A 53 5.75 -6.08 5.06
C LEU A 53 5.37 -7.33 4.23
N GLY A 54 6.28 -8.28 4.04
CA GLY A 54 6.00 -9.49 3.25
C GLY A 54 4.90 -10.40 3.83
N GLY A 55 4.53 -10.23 5.10
CA GLY A 55 3.37 -10.87 5.72
C GLY A 55 2.11 -9.99 5.76
N TYR A 56 2.15 -8.80 5.18
CA TYR A 56 1.07 -7.82 5.22
C TYR A 56 0.27 -7.83 3.93
N HIS A 57 -1.03 -8.11 4.02
CA HIS A 57 -1.86 -8.31 2.83
C HIS A 57 -1.93 -7.05 1.94
N LEU A 58 -1.93 -5.83 2.52
CA LEU A 58 -1.96 -4.57 1.75
C LEU A 58 -0.66 -4.30 0.97
N TRP A 59 0.47 -4.82 1.42
CA TRP A 59 1.73 -4.74 0.66
C TRP A 59 1.61 -5.54 -0.64
N HIS A 60 1.09 -6.76 -0.54
CA HIS A 60 0.85 -7.63 -1.71
C HIS A 60 -0.17 -7.03 -2.68
N ALA A 61 -1.28 -6.49 -2.17
CA ALA A 61 -2.30 -5.84 -2.99
C ALA A 61 -1.74 -4.60 -3.74
N THR A 62 -0.99 -3.75 -3.04
CA THR A 62 -0.34 -2.58 -3.65
C THR A 62 0.66 -2.99 -4.73
N ARG A 63 1.45 -4.03 -4.48
CA ARG A 63 2.40 -4.58 -5.45
C ARG A 63 1.66 -5.11 -6.69
N ALA A 64 0.53 -5.80 -6.51
CA ALA A 64 -0.27 -6.33 -7.60
C ALA A 64 -0.83 -5.23 -8.51
N GLU A 65 -1.35 -4.13 -7.94
CA GLU A 65 -1.82 -2.97 -8.72
C GLU A 65 -0.71 -2.34 -9.56
N LEU A 66 0.49 -2.16 -8.99
CA LEU A 66 1.62 -1.59 -9.72
C LEU A 66 2.12 -2.50 -10.84
N LEU A 67 2.08 -3.82 -10.64
CA LEU A 67 2.44 -4.79 -11.68
C LEU A 67 1.43 -4.80 -12.84
N ARG A 68 0.14 -4.54 -12.58
CA ARG A 68 -0.85 -4.37 -13.63
C ARG A 68 -0.60 -3.13 -14.47
N ASP A 69 -0.26 -2.02 -13.83
CA ASP A 69 0.09 -0.79 -14.54
C ASP A 69 1.32 -0.96 -15.46
N LEU A 70 2.20 -1.91 -15.12
CA LEU A 70 3.40 -2.26 -15.89
C LEU A 70 3.18 -3.40 -16.89
N ASP A 71 1.94 -3.80 -17.13
CA ASP A 71 1.58 -4.90 -18.04
C ASP A 71 2.27 -6.24 -17.67
N ARG A 72 2.40 -6.51 -16.36
CA ARG A 72 2.95 -7.75 -15.78
C ARG A 72 1.88 -8.57 -15.06
N PRO A 73 0.88 -9.10 -15.78
CA PRO A 73 -0.32 -9.69 -15.18
C PRO A 73 -0.06 -10.97 -14.37
N ASP A 74 0.89 -11.81 -14.77
CA ASP A 74 1.19 -13.06 -14.06
C ASP A 74 1.74 -12.80 -12.66
N GLU A 75 2.64 -11.83 -12.53
CA GLU A 75 3.20 -11.43 -11.24
C GLU A 75 2.17 -10.69 -10.38
N ALA A 76 1.27 -9.93 -11.02
CA ALA A 76 0.16 -9.30 -10.32
C ALA A 76 -0.80 -10.35 -9.72
N HIS A 77 -1.14 -11.40 -10.48
CA HIS A 77 -1.98 -12.49 -10.00
C HIS A 77 -1.36 -13.23 -8.81
N GLU A 78 -0.06 -13.53 -8.86
CA GLU A 78 0.62 -14.15 -7.72
C GLU A 78 0.63 -13.25 -6.48
N ALA A 79 0.82 -11.94 -6.66
CA ALA A 79 0.75 -10.99 -5.56
C ALA A 79 -0.66 -10.94 -4.94
N ASP A 80 -1.73 -10.89 -5.75
CA ASP A 80 -3.09 -10.93 -5.21
C ASP A 80 -3.44 -12.26 -4.53
N ARG A 81 -2.96 -13.38 -5.05
CA ARG A 81 -3.14 -14.68 -4.40
C ARG A 81 -2.51 -14.67 -3.01
N ARG A 82 -1.31 -14.09 -2.87
CA ARG A 82 -0.65 -13.91 -1.57
C ARG A 82 -1.39 -12.91 -0.68
N ALA A 83 -1.95 -11.84 -1.23
CA ALA A 83 -2.80 -10.93 -0.48
C ALA A 83 -4.00 -11.68 0.11
N LEU A 84 -4.71 -12.48 -0.71
CA LEU A 84 -5.85 -13.29 -0.29
C LEU A 84 -5.48 -14.32 0.79
N ASP A 85 -4.38 -15.05 0.60
CA ASP A 85 -3.88 -16.04 1.58
C ASP A 85 -3.56 -15.40 2.95
N LEU A 86 -3.09 -14.14 2.95
CA LEU A 86 -2.73 -13.40 4.16
C LEU A 86 -3.89 -12.61 4.77
N THR A 87 -5.06 -12.53 4.10
CA THR A 87 -6.23 -11.77 4.53
C THR A 87 -7.07 -12.50 5.60
N ALA A 88 -6.44 -13.12 6.60
CA ALA A 88 -7.11 -14.02 7.54
C ALA A 88 -6.80 -13.79 9.03
N ASN A 89 -6.66 -12.53 9.51
CA ASN A 89 -6.40 -12.27 10.93
C ASN A 89 -7.49 -11.46 11.66
N PRO A 90 -8.26 -12.10 12.56
CA PRO A 90 -9.21 -11.43 13.47
C PRO A 90 -8.61 -10.32 14.33
N ALA A 91 -7.30 -10.35 14.59
CA ALA A 91 -6.59 -9.28 15.32
C ALA A 91 -6.55 -7.95 14.56
N GLU A 92 -6.47 -8.02 13.22
CA GLU A 92 -6.49 -6.86 12.34
C GLU A 92 -7.90 -6.26 12.25
N GLN A 93 -8.94 -7.11 12.27
CA GLN A 93 -10.33 -6.66 12.42
C GLN A 93 -10.59 -5.97 13.77
N SER A 94 -9.97 -6.40 14.87
CA SER A 94 -10.11 -5.73 16.17
C SER A 94 -9.46 -4.34 16.19
N LEU A 95 -8.33 -4.16 15.50
CA LEU A 95 -7.64 -2.88 15.40
C LEU A 95 -8.35 -1.92 14.42
N LEU A 96 -8.92 -2.45 13.33
CA LEU A 96 -9.83 -1.72 12.42
C LEU A 96 -11.16 -1.33 13.11
N ARG A 97 -11.73 -2.21 13.97
CA ARG A 97 -12.91 -1.90 14.80
C ARG A 97 -12.65 -0.81 15.84
N GLN A 98 -11.47 -0.79 16.47
CA GLN A 98 -11.10 0.30 17.39
C GLN A 98 -11.01 1.65 16.66
N ARG A 99 -10.47 1.68 15.44
CA ARG A 99 -10.34 2.91 14.63
C ARG A 99 -11.65 3.46 14.05
N ILE A 100 -12.63 2.61 13.76
CA ILE A 100 -13.97 3.06 13.28
C ILE A 100 -14.84 3.55 14.46
N SER A 101 -14.48 3.20 15.71
CA SER A 101 -15.24 3.61 16.90
C SER A 101 -14.91 5.03 17.40
N TRP A 102 -13.92 5.71 16.82
CA TRP A 102 -13.59 7.09 17.17
C TRP A 102 -14.12 8.03 16.08
N THR A 103 -15.42 8.29 16.24
CA THR A 103 -16.23 9.48 15.92
C THR A 103 -15.79 10.38 14.77
#